data_AF-A0A8H3AKP1-F1
#
_entry.id   AF-A0A8H3AKP1-F1
#
_cell.length_a   1.000
_cell.length_b   1.000
_cell.length_c   1.000
_cell.angle_alpha   90.00
_cell.angle_beta   90.00
_cell.angle_gamma   90.00
#
_symmetry.space_group_name_H-M   'P 1'
#
loop_
_entity.id
_entity.type
_entity.pdbx_description
1 polymer ?
#
loop_
_entity_poly.entity_id
_entity_poly.type
_entity_poly.pdbx_seq_one_letter_code
_entity_poly.pdbx_strand_id
1 'polypeptide(L)'
;MRFSVSSLLTLAVAATAVVAQPSKRFRQLNPDKASIQEVKWEELTPVSTETVTNAKRFAQGLPPLIPKRRNRGTHGSAIHAKKGTRVASAPRAETSSVPPTTSKCNILVKDSSTGQELGYVSKEWNSFAEYGPLQSSQINALEVSFTSSAGAASQLDLVTTNGKSAAHPFLGAAVGYGSDSEDIGPDSTNYLFLVGTTQTPTGSLPSTEANNSFSEVSGAEAASESGIWSYDSASRVFTAWWINSDGSSVKADILWSSQEGNQLFTLTGDSDMFRSTFGVDAPEVTLTCVPPVTVA
;
A
#
# COMPACT_ATOMS: atom_id res chain seq x y z
N MET A 1 -39.90 70.57 -44.59
CA MET A 1 -40.27 69.44 -43.72
C MET A 1 -39.07 69.13 -42.84
N ARG A 2 -39.27 69.17 -41.52
CA ARG A 2 -38.23 68.93 -40.51
C ARG A 2 -38.30 67.45 -40.13
N PHE A 3 -37.19 66.72 -40.21
CA PHE A 3 -37.08 65.39 -39.60
C PHE A 3 -35.97 65.36 -38.56
N SER A 4 -36.32 64.66 -37.49
CA SER A 4 -35.81 64.78 -36.13
C SER A 4 -34.60 63.88 -35.90
N VAL A 5 -33.66 64.38 -35.10
CA VAL A 5 -32.55 63.63 -34.51
C VAL A 5 -33.11 62.74 -33.40
N SER A 6 -32.81 61.43 -33.42
CA SER A 6 -32.62 60.59 -32.23
C SER A 6 -32.48 59.11 -32.63
N SER A 7 -31.29 58.53 -32.47
CA SER A 7 -31.18 57.10 -32.19
C SER A 7 -30.14 56.92 -31.10
N LEU A 8 -30.64 56.60 -29.91
CA LEU A 8 -29.94 56.48 -28.65
C LEU A 8 -29.24 55.11 -28.60
N LEU A 9 -27.91 55.10 -28.54
CA LEU A 9 -27.16 53.91 -28.14
C LEU A 9 -27.44 53.62 -26.65
N THR A 10 -28.02 52.47 -26.35
CA THR A 10 -28.10 51.92 -24.99
C THR A 10 -27.03 50.84 -24.86
N LEU A 11 -25.94 51.17 -24.15
CA LEU A 11 -24.85 50.25 -23.85
C LEU A 11 -25.09 49.70 -22.44
N ALA A 12 -25.66 48.49 -22.36
CA ALA A 12 -25.88 47.82 -21.09
C ALA A 12 -24.57 47.17 -20.62
N VAL A 13 -23.92 47.76 -19.62
CA VAL A 13 -22.78 47.18 -18.92
C VAL A 13 -23.31 46.17 -17.91
N ALA A 14 -23.26 44.88 -18.24
CA ALA A 14 -23.50 43.81 -17.28
C ALA A 14 -22.29 43.71 -16.35
N ALA A 15 -22.36 44.35 -15.19
CA ALA A 15 -21.41 44.15 -14.10
C ALA A 15 -21.68 42.78 -13.47
N THR A 16 -21.02 41.74 -13.98
CA THR A 16 -20.97 40.44 -13.29
C THR A 16 -20.13 40.62 -12.03
N ALA A 17 -20.79 40.77 -10.89
CA ALA A 17 -20.15 40.63 -9.59
C ALA A 17 -19.60 39.20 -9.49
N VAL A 18 -18.30 39.03 -9.70
CA VAL A 18 -17.59 37.81 -9.34
C VAL A 18 -17.57 37.77 -7.83
N VAL A 19 -18.59 37.15 -7.23
CA VAL A 19 -18.55 36.79 -5.81
C VAL A 19 -17.42 35.79 -5.69
N ALA A 20 -16.28 36.22 -5.14
CA ALA A 20 -15.19 35.34 -4.79
C ALA A 20 -15.74 34.29 -3.83
N GLN A 21 -16.04 33.09 -4.34
CA GLN A 21 -16.40 31.98 -3.48
C GLN A 21 -15.21 31.72 -2.56
N PRO A 22 -15.42 31.60 -1.24
CA PRO A 22 -14.35 31.23 -0.33
C PRO A 22 -13.74 29.94 -0.86
N SER A 23 -12.45 29.97 -1.18
CA SER A 23 -11.73 28.79 -1.65
C SER A 23 -11.85 27.72 -0.56
N LYS A 24 -12.56 26.63 -0.88
CA LYS A 24 -12.65 25.46 -0.01
C LYS A 24 -11.20 25.01 0.23
N ARG A 25 -10.67 25.24 1.43
CA ARG A 25 -9.34 24.73 1.79
C ARG A 25 -9.46 23.23 1.93
N PHE A 26 -8.90 22.51 0.97
CA PHE A 26 -8.79 21.06 1.07
C PHE A 26 -7.81 20.67 2.17
N ARG A 27 -8.02 19.50 2.79
CA ARG A 27 -7.07 18.94 3.76
C ARG A 27 -5.78 18.60 3.01
N GLN A 28 -4.64 18.81 3.63
CA GLN A 28 -3.35 18.45 3.04
C GLN A 28 -3.13 16.95 3.14
N LEU A 29 -2.61 16.33 2.08
CA LEU A 29 -2.20 14.93 2.11
C LEU A 29 -0.92 14.72 2.90
N ASN A 30 0.01 15.68 2.83
CA ASN A 30 1.32 15.57 3.45
C ASN A 30 1.61 16.75 4.37
N PRO A 31 2.54 16.60 5.33
CA PRO A 31 2.97 17.72 6.16
C PRO A 31 3.66 18.80 5.32
N ASP A 32 3.91 19.96 5.93
CA ASP A 32 4.67 21.03 5.28
C ASP A 32 6.07 20.51 4.89
N LYS A 33 6.53 20.82 3.67
CA LYS A 33 7.89 20.43 3.22
C LYS A 33 8.98 20.98 4.14
N ALA A 34 8.72 22.06 4.86
CA ALA A 34 9.65 22.61 5.84
C ALA A 34 9.85 21.72 7.08
N SER A 35 8.97 20.74 7.34
CA SER A 35 9.12 19.79 8.45
C SER A 35 9.85 18.50 8.09
N ILE A 36 10.23 18.34 6.81
CA ILE A 36 10.97 17.18 6.30
C ILE A 36 12.42 17.24 6.81
N GLN A 37 12.88 16.12 7.35
CA GLN A 37 14.25 15.92 7.81
C GLN A 37 15.11 15.32 6.69
N GLU A 38 16.38 15.73 6.65
CA GLU A 38 17.36 15.09 5.76
C GLU A 38 17.79 13.75 6.37
N VAL A 39 17.48 12.66 5.67
CA VAL A 39 17.83 11.30 6.08
C VAL A 39 18.94 10.77 5.17
N LYS A 40 20.01 10.26 5.79
CA LYS A 40 21.10 9.58 5.10
C LYS A 40 20.80 8.09 4.99
N TRP A 41 20.06 7.72 3.96
CA TRP A 41 19.52 6.37 3.77
C TRP A 41 20.54 5.25 3.75
N GLU A 42 21.76 5.54 3.29
CA GLU A 42 22.87 4.61 3.19
C GLU A 42 23.56 4.37 4.55
N GLU A 43 23.39 5.28 5.52
CA GLU A 43 23.93 5.16 6.88
C GLU A 43 22.99 4.40 7.82
N LEU A 44 21.73 4.17 7.43
CA LEU A 44 20.76 3.41 8.24
C LEU A 44 21.14 1.93 8.32
N THR A 45 20.86 1.31 9.47
CA THR A 45 21.16 -0.11 9.68
C THR A 45 20.24 -0.98 8.82
N PRO A 46 20.77 -1.85 7.93
CA PRO A 46 19.95 -2.73 7.12
C PRO A 46 19.12 -3.68 7.98
N VAL A 47 17.87 -3.91 7.58
CA VAL A 47 16.98 -4.89 8.23
C VAL A 47 17.06 -6.21 7.48
N SER A 48 17.10 -7.31 8.21
CA SER A 48 17.10 -8.64 7.60
C SER A 48 15.77 -8.91 6.90
N THR A 49 15.82 -9.29 5.63
CA THR A 49 14.67 -9.72 4.83
C THR A 49 14.41 -11.23 4.94
N GLU A 50 15.26 -11.96 5.68
CA GLU A 50 15.17 -13.40 5.77
C GLU A 50 14.12 -13.81 6.79
N THR A 51 13.11 -14.56 6.35
CA THR A 51 12.17 -15.19 7.28
C THR A 51 12.92 -16.19 8.16
N VAL A 52 13.03 -15.89 9.45
CA VAL A 52 13.75 -16.73 10.41
C VAL A 52 12.85 -17.92 10.81
N THR A 53 13.03 -19.06 10.16
CA THR A 53 12.33 -20.31 10.52
C THR A 53 12.93 -20.95 11.77
N ASN A 54 12.17 -21.81 12.46
CA ASN A 54 12.71 -22.61 13.57
C ASN A 54 13.93 -23.44 13.17
N ALA A 55 13.95 -23.97 11.94
CA ALA A 55 15.10 -24.70 11.41
C ALA A 55 16.36 -23.82 11.34
N LYS A 56 16.21 -22.59 10.82
CA LYS A 56 17.32 -21.64 10.76
C LYS A 56 17.81 -21.20 12.14
N ARG A 57 16.88 -21.01 13.09
CA ARG A 57 17.23 -20.72 14.50
C ARG A 57 18.03 -21.84 15.12
N PHE A 58 17.62 -23.09 14.92
CA PHE A 58 18.38 -24.25 15.39
C PHE A 58 19.79 -24.32 14.78
N ALA A 59 19.92 -24.05 13.47
CA ALA A 59 21.23 -24.00 12.81
C ALA A 59 22.15 -22.90 13.39
N GLN A 60 21.57 -21.83 13.94
CA GLN A 60 22.28 -20.73 14.59
C GLN A 60 22.45 -20.91 16.11
N GLY A 61 22.00 -22.02 16.69
CA GLY A 61 22.03 -22.23 18.14
C GLY A 61 21.04 -21.36 18.94
N LEU A 62 20.05 -20.76 18.26
CA LEU A 62 19.00 -19.96 18.90
C LEU A 62 17.82 -20.85 19.33
N PRO A 63 17.14 -20.54 20.45
CA PRO A 63 15.94 -21.27 20.87
C PRO A 63 14.83 -21.13 19.82
N PRO A 64 13.95 -22.14 19.65
CA PRO A 64 12.88 -22.08 18.65
C PRO A 64 11.89 -20.94 18.96
N LEU A 65 11.27 -20.40 17.92
CA LEU A 65 10.09 -19.54 18.08
C LEU A 65 8.98 -20.32 18.77
N ILE A 66 8.27 -19.63 19.67
CA ILE A 66 7.13 -20.19 20.39
C ILE A 66 6.08 -20.64 19.36
N PRO A 67 5.59 -21.88 19.43
CA PRO A 67 4.55 -22.34 18.52
C PRO A 67 3.32 -21.44 18.62
N LYS A 68 2.86 -20.87 17.49
CA LYS A 68 1.57 -20.17 17.45
C LYS A 68 0.48 -21.17 17.80
N ARG A 69 -0.10 -21.06 19.01
CA ARG A 69 -1.26 -21.86 19.41
C ARG A 69 -2.42 -21.42 18.52
N ARG A 70 -2.78 -22.23 17.52
CA ARG A 70 -4.09 -22.10 16.85
C ARG A 70 -5.13 -22.24 17.95
N ASN A 71 -5.86 -21.15 18.25
CA ASN A 71 -7.08 -21.22 19.02
C ASN A 71 -8.03 -22.13 18.26
N ARG A 72 -8.01 -23.44 18.58
CA ARG A 72 -9.10 -24.34 18.22
C ARG A 72 -10.30 -23.76 18.94
N GLY A 73 -11.18 -23.12 18.17
CA GLY A 73 -12.45 -22.63 18.65
C GLY A 73 -13.06 -23.69 19.56
N THR A 74 -13.37 -23.27 20.78
CA THR A 74 -14.23 -23.98 21.70
C THR A 74 -15.58 -24.18 21.02
N HIS A 75 -15.68 -25.22 20.19
CA HIS A 75 -16.97 -25.82 19.87
C HIS A 75 -17.48 -26.41 21.18
N GLY A 76 -18.18 -25.57 21.93
CA GLY A 76 -19.05 -26.00 22.99
C GLY A 76 -20.07 -26.99 22.42
N SER A 77 -20.32 -28.02 23.20
CA SER A 77 -21.37 -29.03 23.03
C SER A 77 -21.04 -30.23 22.14
N ALA A 78 -20.43 -31.23 22.76
CA ALA A 78 -20.88 -32.61 22.61
C ALA A 78 -20.44 -33.41 23.84
N ILE A 79 -21.29 -33.39 24.87
CA ILE A 79 -21.34 -34.45 25.87
C ILE A 79 -21.62 -35.75 25.09
N HIS A 80 -20.81 -36.78 25.33
CA HIS A 80 -20.81 -38.11 24.71
C HIS A 80 -19.89 -38.31 23.50
N ALA A 81 -18.63 -38.66 23.75
CA ALA A 81 -17.89 -39.52 22.83
C ALA A 81 -17.04 -40.54 23.60
N LYS A 82 -17.29 -41.80 23.25
CA LYS A 82 -16.80 -43.02 23.84
C LYS A 82 -15.27 -43.14 23.76
N LYS A 83 -14.75 -43.94 24.69
CA LYS A 83 -13.39 -44.48 24.83
C LYS A 83 -12.91 -45.12 23.50
N GLY A 84 -12.47 -44.32 22.55
CA GLY A 84 -11.89 -44.74 21.27
C GLY A 84 -10.37 -44.91 21.38
N THR A 85 -9.86 -46.04 20.90
CA THR A 85 -8.44 -46.43 20.88
C THR A 85 -7.56 -45.43 20.12
N ARG A 86 -6.40 -45.07 20.72
CA ARG A 86 -5.46 -43.99 20.34
C ARG A 86 -4.86 -44.00 18.92
N VAL A 87 -5.23 -44.94 18.03
CA VAL A 87 -4.52 -45.16 16.76
C VAL A 87 -5.32 -44.71 15.53
N ALA A 88 -6.66 -44.65 15.60
CA ALA A 88 -7.50 -44.32 14.43
C ALA A 88 -7.65 -42.81 14.15
N SER A 89 -7.13 -41.94 15.03
CA SER A 89 -7.22 -40.47 14.91
C SER A 89 -5.87 -39.82 14.66
N ALA A 90 -4.82 -40.59 14.33
CA ALA A 90 -3.56 -40.01 13.87
C ALA A 90 -3.83 -39.34 12.52
N PRO A 91 -3.64 -38.01 12.38
CA PRO A 91 -3.84 -37.35 11.10
C PRO A 91 -2.96 -38.02 10.07
N ARG A 92 -3.59 -38.53 9.00
CA ARG A 92 -2.88 -39.09 7.85
C ARG A 92 -1.98 -37.98 7.31
N ALA A 93 -0.72 -38.28 7.02
CA ALA A 93 0.17 -37.33 6.38
C ALA A 93 -0.48 -36.86 5.08
N GLU A 94 -0.97 -35.62 5.08
CA GLU A 94 -1.45 -34.99 3.86
C GLU A 94 -0.26 -34.84 2.91
N THR A 95 -0.51 -35.01 1.62
CA THR A 95 0.49 -34.81 0.58
C THR A 95 1.16 -33.46 0.76
N SER A 96 2.49 -33.46 0.83
CA SER A 96 3.31 -32.26 1.05
C SER A 96 2.85 -31.13 0.14
N SER A 97 2.60 -29.95 0.72
CA SER A 97 2.32 -28.73 -0.03
C SER A 97 3.41 -28.52 -1.08
N VAL A 98 3.01 -28.17 -2.31
CA VAL A 98 3.92 -27.77 -3.39
C VAL A 98 4.94 -26.77 -2.83
N PRO A 99 6.25 -26.94 -3.09
CA PRO A 99 7.27 -26.04 -2.57
C PRO A 99 6.94 -24.60 -3.00
N PRO A 100 7.09 -23.61 -2.10
CA PRO A 100 6.90 -22.22 -2.44
C PRO A 100 7.84 -21.81 -3.59
N THR A 101 7.31 -21.03 -4.52
CA THR A 101 8.10 -20.46 -5.62
C THR A 101 8.39 -19.00 -5.34
N THR A 102 9.66 -18.60 -5.51
CA THR A 102 10.08 -17.21 -5.45
C THR A 102 9.98 -16.59 -6.85
N SER A 103 9.26 -15.48 -6.96
CA SER A 103 9.09 -14.72 -8.19
C SER A 103 9.70 -13.34 -8.02
N LYS A 104 10.22 -12.79 -9.13
CA LYS A 104 10.68 -11.41 -9.22
C LYS A 104 9.92 -10.68 -10.33
N CYS A 105 9.68 -9.39 -10.14
CA CYS A 105 9.14 -8.54 -11.20
C CYS A 105 9.36 -7.05 -10.94
N ASN A 106 9.21 -6.27 -12.00
CA ASN A 106 8.95 -4.85 -11.90
C ASN A 106 7.43 -4.61 -11.86
N ILE A 107 7.02 -3.51 -11.23
CA ILE A 107 5.60 -3.19 -11.05
C ILE A 107 5.17 -2.18 -12.12
N LEU A 108 4.36 -2.63 -13.07
CA LEU A 108 3.72 -1.80 -14.08
C LEU A 108 2.41 -1.25 -13.53
N VAL A 109 2.18 0.04 -13.74
CA VAL A 109 1.01 0.79 -13.29
C VAL A 109 0.11 1.06 -14.48
N LYS A 110 -1.16 0.66 -14.37
CA LYS A 110 -2.17 0.92 -15.39
C LYS A 110 -3.36 1.63 -14.79
N ASP A 111 -3.93 2.58 -15.52
CA ASP A 111 -5.23 3.15 -15.19
C ASP A 111 -6.29 2.05 -15.19
N SER A 112 -7.02 1.89 -14.08
CA SER A 112 -7.98 0.79 -13.88
C SER A 112 -9.17 0.88 -14.84
N SER A 113 -9.55 2.09 -15.27
CA SER A 113 -10.74 2.32 -16.08
C SER A 113 -10.47 2.15 -17.58
N THR A 114 -9.30 2.59 -18.05
CA THR A 114 -8.93 2.60 -19.47
C THR A 114 -7.96 1.47 -19.84
N GLY A 115 -7.26 0.90 -18.87
CA GLY A 115 -6.16 -0.04 -19.08
C GLY A 115 -4.89 0.61 -19.63
N GLN A 116 -4.85 1.95 -19.74
CA GLN A 116 -3.69 2.68 -20.24
C GLN A 116 -2.50 2.48 -19.30
N GLU A 117 -1.33 2.17 -19.88
CA GLU A 117 -0.07 2.11 -19.14
C GLU A 117 0.39 3.51 -18.75
N LEU A 118 0.59 3.73 -17.45
CA LEU A 118 1.06 5.00 -16.89
C LEU A 118 2.58 5.02 -16.70
N GLY A 119 3.17 3.84 -16.49
CA GLY A 119 4.61 3.65 -16.27
C GLY A 119 4.88 2.56 -15.25
N TYR A 120 6.12 2.41 -14.83
CA TYR A 120 6.54 1.48 -13.79
C TYR A 120 6.78 2.21 -12.47
N VAL A 121 6.57 1.57 -11.33
CA VAL A 121 6.92 2.17 -10.03
C VAL A 121 8.42 2.45 -9.98
N SER A 122 8.81 3.67 -9.63
CA SER A 122 10.22 4.04 -9.47
C SER A 122 10.81 3.40 -8.21
N LYS A 123 12.10 3.05 -8.27
CA LYS A 123 12.86 2.65 -7.07
C LYS A 123 13.14 3.82 -6.12
N GLU A 124 13.05 5.05 -6.64
CA GLU A 124 13.22 6.28 -5.88
C GLU A 124 11.89 6.71 -5.25
N TRP A 125 11.98 7.21 -4.03
CA TRP A 125 10.86 7.86 -3.37
C TRP A 125 10.71 9.33 -3.76
N ASN A 126 9.53 9.90 -3.49
CA ASN A 126 9.32 11.34 -3.52
C ASN A 126 10.00 12.05 -2.32
N SER A 127 9.77 13.36 -2.16
CA SER A 127 10.40 14.14 -1.07
C SER A 127 9.94 13.73 0.33
N PHE A 128 8.81 13.04 0.45
CA PHE A 128 8.26 12.53 1.71
C PHE A 128 8.62 11.06 1.95
N ALA A 129 9.55 10.52 1.15
CA ALA A 129 9.96 9.12 1.19
C ALA A 129 8.82 8.12 0.94
N GLU A 130 7.86 8.49 0.09
CA GLU A 130 6.78 7.62 -0.39
C GLU A 130 7.08 7.09 -1.80
N TYR A 131 6.54 5.92 -2.11
CA TYR A 131 6.44 5.48 -3.50
C TYR A 131 5.34 6.26 -4.22
N GLY A 132 5.59 6.57 -5.48
CA GLY A 132 4.73 7.46 -6.24
C GLY A 132 5.29 7.85 -7.60
N PRO A 133 6.58 8.23 -7.66
CA PRO A 133 7.21 8.52 -8.94
C PRO A 133 7.15 7.34 -9.90
N LEU A 134 6.85 7.60 -11.17
CA LEU A 134 6.81 6.58 -12.22
C LEU A 134 8.03 6.67 -13.14
N GLN A 135 8.49 5.52 -13.61
CA GLN A 135 9.48 5.35 -14.66
C GLN A 135 8.79 5.01 -15.98
N SER A 136 9.22 5.64 -17.08
CA SER A 136 8.65 5.35 -18.40
C SER A 136 9.08 4.01 -18.98
N SER A 137 10.09 3.37 -18.39
CA SER A 137 10.62 2.08 -18.84
C SER A 137 10.88 1.15 -17.67
N GLN A 138 10.98 -0.14 -17.96
CA GLN A 138 11.30 -1.16 -16.98
C GLN A 138 12.75 -1.06 -16.47
N ILE A 139 13.65 -0.46 -17.24
CA ILE A 139 15.04 -0.24 -16.84
C ILE A 139 15.06 0.76 -15.67
N ASN A 140 15.72 0.39 -14.57
CA ASN A 140 15.77 1.15 -13.31
C ASN A 140 14.43 1.31 -12.57
N ALA A 141 13.36 0.65 -13.00
CA ALA A 141 12.15 0.55 -12.21
C ALA A 141 12.38 -0.27 -10.92
N LEU A 142 11.49 -0.10 -9.95
CA LEU A 142 11.48 -0.89 -8.72
C LEU A 142 11.34 -2.38 -9.08
N GLU A 143 12.26 -3.21 -8.60
CA GLU A 143 12.17 -4.67 -8.65
C GLU A 143 11.75 -5.17 -7.27
N VAL A 144 10.73 -6.03 -7.26
CA VAL A 144 10.26 -6.73 -6.06
C VAL A 144 10.44 -8.23 -6.21
N SER A 145 10.67 -8.90 -5.09
CA SER A 145 10.74 -10.34 -4.95
C SER A 145 9.73 -10.80 -3.89
N PHE A 146 9.00 -11.87 -4.18
CA PHE A 146 8.03 -12.45 -3.26
C PHE A 146 7.97 -13.95 -3.42
N THR A 147 7.47 -14.62 -2.38
CA THR A 147 7.33 -16.08 -2.36
C THR A 147 5.87 -16.46 -2.23
N SER A 148 5.39 -17.30 -3.14
CA SER A 148 4.00 -17.76 -3.19
C SER A 148 3.94 -19.28 -3.30
N SER A 149 2.97 -19.92 -2.65
CA SER A 149 2.61 -21.31 -2.92
C SER A 149 1.59 -21.37 -4.06
N ALA A 150 1.42 -22.56 -4.68
CA ALA A 150 0.47 -22.72 -5.78
C ALA A 150 -0.96 -22.33 -5.37
N GLY A 151 -1.53 -21.29 -6.01
CA GLY A 151 -2.85 -20.72 -5.72
C GLY A 151 -2.85 -19.19 -5.67
N ALA A 152 -3.95 -18.58 -5.23
CA ALA A 152 -4.00 -17.16 -4.89
C ALA A 152 -3.23 -16.96 -3.57
N ALA A 153 -2.08 -16.31 -3.64
CA ALA A 153 -1.28 -16.03 -2.45
C ALA A 153 -1.73 -14.71 -1.83
N SER A 154 -1.99 -14.73 -0.53
CA SER A 154 -2.50 -13.60 0.25
C SER A 154 -1.52 -13.23 1.37
N GLN A 155 -1.57 -11.96 1.78
CA GLN A 155 -0.71 -11.39 2.82
C GLN A 155 0.79 -11.64 2.59
N LEU A 156 1.19 -11.41 1.34
CA LEU A 156 2.55 -11.49 0.86
C LEU A 156 3.34 -10.27 1.30
N ASP A 157 4.60 -10.50 1.64
CA ASP A 157 5.63 -9.48 1.70
C ASP A 157 6.28 -9.32 0.31
N LEU A 158 6.34 -8.08 -0.18
CA LEU A 158 7.08 -7.74 -1.39
C LEU A 158 8.42 -7.11 -0.99
N VAL A 159 9.51 -7.87 -1.15
CA VAL A 159 10.86 -7.40 -0.85
C VAL A 159 11.41 -6.61 -2.02
N THR A 160 11.74 -5.33 -1.83
CA THR A 160 12.36 -4.48 -2.85
C THR A 160 13.83 -4.84 -3.00
N THR A 161 14.24 -5.38 -4.15
CA THR A 161 15.63 -5.86 -4.35
C THR A 161 16.58 -4.76 -4.79
N ASN A 162 16.05 -3.64 -5.29
CA ASN A 162 16.79 -2.45 -5.71
C ASN A 162 16.20 -1.16 -5.11
N GLY A 163 15.44 -1.27 -4.01
CA GLY A 163 14.83 -0.12 -3.33
C GLY A 163 15.85 0.83 -2.72
N LYS A 164 15.40 2.06 -2.42
CA LYS A 164 16.25 3.16 -1.95
C LYS A 164 16.99 2.88 -0.63
N SER A 165 16.38 2.12 0.29
CA SER A 165 16.96 1.85 1.61
C SER A 165 16.85 0.38 1.98
N ALA A 166 17.99 -0.21 2.38
CA ALA A 166 18.02 -1.56 2.94
C ALA A 166 17.47 -1.63 4.38
N ALA A 167 17.26 -0.49 5.05
CA ALA A 167 16.59 -0.42 6.34
C ALA A 167 15.06 -0.55 6.22
N HIS A 168 14.51 -0.26 5.03
CA HIS A 168 13.09 -0.31 4.71
C HIS A 168 12.81 -1.19 3.48
N PRO A 169 13.19 -2.49 3.50
CA PRO A 169 13.29 -3.30 2.30
C PRO A 169 11.95 -3.90 1.84
N PHE A 170 10.85 -3.65 2.53
CA PHE A 170 9.53 -4.16 2.17
C PHE A 170 8.68 -3.05 1.58
N LEU A 171 8.07 -3.32 0.43
CA LEU A 171 7.01 -2.45 -0.11
C LEU A 171 5.74 -2.71 0.70
N GLY A 172 5.30 -1.72 1.46
CA GLY A 172 4.13 -1.82 2.33
C GLY A 172 3.31 -0.54 2.31
N ALA A 173 2.40 -0.40 3.27
CA ALA A 173 1.63 0.81 3.46
C ALA A 173 1.76 1.35 4.87
N ALA A 174 1.65 2.68 5.02
CA ALA A 174 1.59 3.36 6.31
C ALA A 174 0.41 4.32 6.34
N VAL A 175 -0.14 4.57 7.51
CA VAL A 175 -1.29 5.47 7.69
C VAL A 175 -0.96 6.87 7.19
N GLY A 176 -1.87 7.44 6.39
CA GLY A 176 -1.72 8.77 5.81
C GLY A 176 -1.72 9.88 6.86
N TYR A 177 -0.91 10.92 6.65
CA TYR A 177 -0.82 12.07 7.56
C TYR A 177 -2.15 12.78 7.80
N GLY A 178 -3.00 12.83 6.78
CA GLY A 178 -4.35 13.38 6.83
C GLY A 178 -5.42 12.39 7.30
N SER A 179 -5.07 11.20 7.79
CA SER A 179 -6.02 10.24 8.36
C SER A 179 -6.19 10.46 9.87
N ASP A 180 -7.40 10.27 10.38
CA ASP A 180 -7.70 10.46 11.81
C ASP A 180 -7.67 9.14 12.60
N SER A 181 -7.58 8.01 11.91
CA SER A 181 -7.34 6.68 12.47
C SER A 181 -6.64 5.77 11.46
N GLU A 182 -6.29 4.57 11.90
CA GLU A 182 -5.65 3.53 11.08
C GLU A 182 -6.67 2.75 10.22
N ASP A 183 -7.96 3.01 10.39
CA ASP A 183 -9.02 2.21 9.76
C ASP A 183 -9.43 2.80 8.41
N ILE A 184 -9.41 1.97 7.36
CA ILE A 184 -9.99 2.32 6.05
C ILE A 184 -11.25 1.48 5.80
N GLY A 185 -12.14 1.99 4.96
CA GLY A 185 -13.37 1.29 4.61
C GLY A 185 -14.31 2.17 3.80
N PRO A 186 -15.49 1.65 3.45
CA PRO A 186 -16.57 2.44 2.87
C PRO A 186 -16.90 3.62 3.79
N ASP A 187 -17.26 4.75 3.21
CA ASP A 187 -17.62 5.97 3.94
C ASP A 187 -16.51 6.53 4.87
N SER A 188 -15.24 6.18 4.62
CA SER A 188 -14.08 6.70 5.35
C SER A 188 -13.24 7.61 4.48
N THR A 189 -12.77 8.72 5.07
CA THR A 189 -11.78 9.61 4.43
C THR A 189 -10.34 9.16 4.67
N ASN A 190 -10.13 8.16 5.52
CA ASN A 190 -8.79 7.69 5.83
C ASN A 190 -8.16 7.01 4.60
N TYR A 191 -6.86 7.17 4.51
CA TYR A 191 -6.03 6.60 3.46
C TYR A 191 -4.66 6.21 4.03
N LEU A 192 -3.92 5.47 3.21
CA LEU A 192 -2.58 5.00 3.48
C LEU A 192 -1.64 5.46 2.36
N PHE A 193 -0.37 5.66 2.67
CA PHE A 193 0.69 5.85 1.70
C PHE A 193 1.36 4.53 1.35
N LEU A 194 1.77 4.38 0.09
CA LEU A 194 2.69 3.32 -0.30
C LEU A 194 4.12 3.71 0.10
N VAL A 195 4.77 2.93 0.96
CA VAL A 195 6.07 3.29 1.57
C VAL A 195 7.03 2.10 1.60
N GLY A 196 8.31 2.38 1.88
CA GLY A 196 9.23 1.35 2.34
C GLY A 196 9.00 1.13 3.84
N THR A 197 8.93 -0.12 4.28
CA THR A 197 8.75 -0.47 5.70
C THR A 197 9.62 -1.66 6.11
N THR A 198 9.68 -1.89 7.41
CA THR A 198 10.18 -3.12 8.02
C THR A 198 9.08 -4.20 8.00
N GLN A 199 9.47 -5.46 8.19
CA GLN A 199 8.49 -6.56 8.13
C GLN A 199 7.50 -6.49 9.30
N THR A 200 6.20 -6.53 9.00
CA THR A 200 5.17 -6.82 9.99
C THR A 200 4.78 -8.31 9.95
N PRO A 201 4.36 -8.90 11.08
CA PRO A 201 3.87 -10.26 11.07
C PRO A 201 2.64 -10.38 10.15
N THR A 202 2.62 -11.39 9.28
CA THR A 202 1.46 -11.70 8.44
C THR A 202 0.17 -11.75 9.24
N GLY A 203 -0.81 -10.93 8.84
CA GLY A 203 -2.12 -10.87 9.48
C GLY A 203 -2.17 -10.11 10.81
N SER A 204 -1.12 -9.35 11.16
CA SER A 204 -1.16 -8.47 12.34
C SER A 204 -1.96 -7.21 12.08
N LEU A 205 -2.33 -6.53 13.16
CA LEU A 205 -2.77 -5.13 13.09
C LEU A 205 -1.61 -4.23 12.59
N PRO A 206 -1.90 -3.00 12.16
CA PRO A 206 -0.90 -1.99 11.89
C PRO A 206 -0.01 -1.78 13.11
N SER A 207 1.27 -1.57 12.88
CA SER A 207 2.26 -1.43 13.96
C SER A 207 3.03 -0.14 13.82
N THR A 208 3.14 0.62 14.90
CA THR A 208 4.05 1.77 14.98
C THR A 208 5.47 1.36 15.35
N GLU A 209 5.68 0.13 15.82
CA GLU A 209 7.02 -0.45 16.00
C GLU A 209 7.68 -0.79 14.66
N ALA A 210 6.87 -0.97 13.61
CA ALA A 210 7.36 -1.17 12.26
C ALA A 210 7.77 0.18 11.67
N ASN A 211 9.09 0.44 11.65
CA ASN A 211 9.62 1.66 11.06
C ASN A 211 9.31 1.72 9.56
N ASN A 212 9.04 2.92 9.06
CA ASN A 212 8.72 3.18 7.68
C ASN A 212 9.39 4.47 7.17
N SER A 213 9.58 4.52 5.86
CA SER A 213 10.33 5.58 5.21
C SER A 213 9.69 6.97 5.36
N PHE A 214 8.36 7.05 5.40
CA PHE A 214 7.64 8.31 5.62
C PHE A 214 7.88 8.87 7.03
N SER A 215 7.75 8.03 8.06
CA SER A 215 8.00 8.43 9.45
C SER A 215 9.46 8.85 9.68
N GLU A 216 10.41 8.17 9.03
CA GLU A 216 11.84 8.50 9.09
C GLU A 216 12.11 9.94 8.59
N VAL A 217 11.44 10.37 7.52
CA VAL A 217 11.62 11.71 6.94
C VAL A 217 10.78 12.78 7.60
N SER A 218 9.51 12.50 7.87
CA SER A 218 8.58 13.50 8.40
C SER A 218 8.73 13.71 9.91
N GLY A 219 9.28 12.73 10.63
CA GLY A 219 9.23 12.65 12.09
C GLY A 219 7.82 12.38 12.64
N ALA A 220 6.82 12.19 11.78
CA ALA A 220 5.47 11.84 12.18
C ALA A 220 5.31 10.32 12.26
N GLU A 221 4.98 9.80 13.43
CA GLU A 221 4.71 8.38 13.64
C GLU A 221 3.49 7.96 12.81
N ALA A 222 3.67 6.94 11.97
CA ALA A 222 2.61 6.36 11.16
C ALA A 222 2.68 4.84 11.29
N ALA A 223 1.59 4.22 11.76
CA ALA A 223 1.51 2.77 11.81
C ALA A 223 1.61 2.19 10.40
N SER A 224 2.29 1.05 10.24
CA SER A 224 2.52 0.44 8.94
C SER A 224 2.31 -1.07 8.92
N GLU A 225 2.11 -1.61 7.72
CA GLU A 225 2.07 -3.04 7.42
C GLU A 225 2.85 -3.37 6.14
N SER A 226 3.63 -4.46 6.15
CA SER A 226 4.32 -4.99 4.97
C SER A 226 3.53 -6.08 4.25
N GLY A 227 2.86 -6.94 5.02
CA GLY A 227 2.17 -8.14 4.54
C GLY A 227 0.78 -7.89 3.96
N ILE A 228 0.61 -6.81 3.19
CA ILE A 228 -0.69 -6.35 2.66
C ILE A 228 -1.03 -6.92 1.29
N TRP A 229 -0.11 -7.62 0.64
CA TRP A 229 -0.25 -7.94 -0.77
C TRP A 229 -0.93 -9.28 -1.01
N SER A 230 -1.76 -9.34 -2.04
CA SER A 230 -2.18 -10.58 -2.66
C SER A 230 -1.80 -10.58 -4.12
N TYR A 231 -1.51 -11.76 -4.67
CA TYR A 231 -1.07 -11.92 -6.03
C TYR A 231 -1.92 -12.95 -6.77
N ASP A 232 -2.53 -12.53 -7.87
CA ASP A 232 -3.19 -13.43 -8.80
C ASP A 232 -2.22 -13.83 -9.91
N SER A 233 -1.81 -15.09 -9.92
CA SER A 233 -0.89 -15.63 -10.94
C SER A 233 -1.45 -15.61 -12.37
N ALA A 234 -2.78 -15.59 -12.55
CA ALA A 234 -3.41 -15.60 -13.87
C ALA A 234 -3.37 -14.20 -14.51
N SER A 235 -3.83 -13.18 -13.79
CA SER A 235 -3.81 -11.78 -14.26
C SER A 235 -2.47 -11.08 -14.01
N ARG A 236 -1.61 -11.63 -13.15
CA ARG A 236 -0.38 -11.03 -12.64
C ARG A 236 -0.59 -9.71 -11.88
N VAL A 237 -1.78 -9.50 -11.34
CA VAL A 237 -2.14 -8.27 -10.61
C VAL A 237 -1.87 -8.44 -9.12
N PHE A 238 -1.30 -7.40 -8.52
CA PHE A 238 -1.24 -7.23 -7.07
C PHE A 238 -2.49 -6.53 -6.57
N THR A 239 -3.07 -7.04 -5.48
CA THR A 239 -4.18 -6.39 -4.76
C THR A 239 -3.76 -6.17 -3.31
N ALA A 240 -3.98 -4.96 -2.81
CA ALA A 240 -3.66 -4.60 -1.43
C ALA A 240 -4.85 -4.86 -0.50
N TRP A 241 -4.53 -5.36 0.69
CA TRP A 241 -5.45 -5.63 1.79
C TRP A 241 -4.88 -5.01 3.05
N TRP A 242 -5.68 -4.20 3.73
CA TRP A 242 -5.32 -3.61 5.01
C TRP A 242 -6.07 -4.29 6.14
N ILE A 243 -5.47 -4.38 7.32
CA ILE A 243 -6.14 -4.91 8.51
C ILE A 243 -6.46 -3.72 9.40
N ASN A 244 -7.74 -3.46 9.60
CA ASN A 244 -8.19 -2.41 10.50
C ASN A 244 -7.90 -2.79 11.97
N SER A 245 -7.95 -1.81 12.85
CA SER A 245 -7.71 -1.97 14.29
C SER A 245 -8.66 -2.96 14.99
N ASP A 246 -9.85 -3.20 14.41
CA ASP A 246 -10.81 -4.20 14.86
C ASP A 246 -10.52 -5.64 14.36
N GLY A 247 -9.46 -5.80 13.56
CA GLY A 247 -9.05 -7.05 12.93
C GLY A 247 -9.81 -7.42 11.66
N SER A 248 -10.73 -6.56 11.19
CA SER A 248 -11.35 -6.72 9.87
C SER A 248 -10.33 -6.46 8.76
N SER A 249 -10.47 -7.19 7.65
CA SER A 249 -9.61 -7.00 6.48
C SER A 249 -10.38 -6.32 5.37
N VAL A 250 -9.82 -5.23 4.84
CA VAL A 250 -10.43 -4.40 3.80
C VAL A 250 -9.56 -4.43 2.56
N LYS A 251 -10.16 -4.72 1.41
CA LYS A 251 -9.50 -4.54 0.11
C LYS A 251 -9.36 -3.05 -0.14
N ALA A 252 -8.15 -2.58 -0.34
CA ALA A 252 -7.89 -1.18 -0.63
C ALA A 252 -7.94 -0.92 -2.14
N ASP A 253 -8.57 0.18 -2.53
CA ASP A 253 -8.41 0.78 -3.84
C ASP A 253 -7.09 1.52 -3.88
N ILE A 254 -6.32 1.33 -4.96
CA ILE A 254 -5.02 1.98 -5.15
C ILE A 254 -5.23 3.16 -6.08
N LEU A 255 -4.97 4.36 -5.60
CA LEU A 255 -5.03 5.59 -6.37
C LEU A 255 -3.63 6.09 -6.66
N TRP A 256 -3.43 6.68 -7.83
CA TRP A 256 -2.21 7.40 -8.17
C TRP A 256 -2.53 8.85 -8.48
N SER A 257 -1.77 9.76 -7.89
CA SER A 257 -1.93 11.20 -8.16
C SER A 257 -0.58 11.82 -8.50
N SER A 258 -0.63 12.83 -9.37
CA SER A 258 0.52 13.66 -9.75
C SER A 258 0.18 15.13 -9.54
N GLN A 259 -0.35 15.49 -8.38
CA GLN A 259 -0.72 16.87 -8.07
C GLN A 259 0.41 17.65 -7.42
N GLU A 260 0.51 18.94 -7.76
CA GLU A 260 1.45 19.90 -7.16
C GLU A 260 2.94 19.47 -7.19
N GLY A 261 3.30 18.67 -8.21
CA GLY A 261 4.66 18.13 -8.35
C GLY A 261 5.01 17.05 -7.33
N ASN A 262 4.03 16.52 -6.60
CA ASN A 262 4.19 15.34 -5.76
C ASN A 262 3.47 14.15 -6.40
N GLN A 263 4.24 13.16 -6.83
CA GLN A 263 3.71 11.89 -7.30
C GLN A 263 3.65 10.93 -6.11
N LEU A 264 2.48 10.36 -5.86
CA LEU A 264 2.26 9.46 -4.72
C LEU A 264 1.14 8.46 -5.00
N PHE A 265 1.26 7.28 -4.40
CA PHE A 265 0.17 6.32 -4.32
C PHE A 265 -0.56 6.48 -2.98
N THR A 266 -1.90 6.45 -3.04
CA THR A 266 -2.74 6.30 -1.84
C THR A 266 -3.55 5.03 -1.92
N LEU A 267 -3.78 4.41 -0.77
CA LEU A 267 -4.66 3.27 -0.61
C LEU A 267 -5.85 3.71 0.25
N THR A 268 -7.07 3.44 -0.19
CA THR A 268 -8.28 3.84 0.55
C THR A 268 -9.39 2.79 0.44
N GLY A 269 -10.37 2.86 1.34
CA GLY A 269 -11.59 2.06 1.26
C GLY A 269 -12.75 2.76 0.55
N ASP A 270 -12.61 4.07 0.26
CA ASP A 270 -13.60 4.88 -0.46
C ASP A 270 -12.91 5.97 -1.30
N SER A 271 -12.69 5.64 -2.57
CA SER A 271 -11.97 6.50 -3.51
C SER A 271 -12.67 7.83 -3.78
N ASP A 272 -14.00 7.86 -3.81
CA ASP A 272 -14.76 9.08 -4.10
C ASP A 272 -14.79 10.03 -2.89
N MET A 273 -14.95 9.47 -1.69
CA MET A 273 -14.88 10.24 -0.45
C MET A 273 -13.49 10.85 -0.25
N PHE A 274 -12.44 10.09 -0.55
CA PHE A 274 -11.06 10.58 -0.56
C PHE A 274 -10.89 11.77 -1.52
N ARG A 275 -11.22 11.60 -2.80
CA ARG A 275 -11.10 12.67 -3.82
C ARG A 275 -11.87 13.93 -3.43
N SER A 276 -13.10 13.79 -2.93
CA SER A 276 -13.95 14.91 -2.51
C SER A 276 -13.39 15.70 -1.32
N THR A 277 -12.72 14.99 -0.40
CA THR A 277 -12.17 15.54 0.85
C THR A 277 -10.85 16.27 0.60
N PHE A 278 -9.96 15.66 -0.17
CA PHE A 278 -8.61 16.20 -0.43
C PHE A 278 -8.53 17.03 -1.72
N GLY A 279 -9.60 17.06 -2.53
CA GLY A 279 -9.63 17.86 -3.77
C GLY A 279 -8.67 17.35 -4.83
N VAL A 280 -8.33 16.06 -4.79
CA VAL A 280 -7.31 15.46 -5.65
C VAL A 280 -7.93 14.69 -6.81
N ASP A 281 -7.33 14.84 -7.98
CA ASP A 281 -7.57 14.03 -9.16
C ASP A 281 -6.61 12.84 -9.12
N ALA A 282 -7.14 11.73 -8.62
CA ALA A 282 -6.38 10.52 -8.34
C ALA A 282 -7.15 9.31 -8.91
N PRO A 283 -6.96 8.96 -10.19
CA PRO A 283 -7.60 7.78 -10.77
C PRO A 283 -7.17 6.51 -10.04
N GLU A 284 -8.07 5.53 -10.03
CA GLU A 284 -7.72 4.17 -9.60
C GLU A 284 -6.74 3.55 -10.59
N VAL A 285 -5.78 2.82 -10.04
CA VAL A 285 -4.75 2.12 -10.81
C VAL A 285 -4.63 0.66 -10.39
N THR A 286 -4.15 -0.16 -11.32
CA THR A 286 -3.76 -1.55 -11.07
C THR A 286 -2.24 -1.67 -11.08
N LEU A 287 -1.71 -2.50 -10.17
CA LEU A 287 -0.29 -2.83 -10.09
C LEU A 287 -0.08 -4.23 -10.67
N THR A 288 0.66 -4.32 -11.78
CA THR A 288 0.88 -5.56 -12.52
C THR A 288 2.34 -6.01 -12.43
N CYS A 289 2.56 -7.27 -12.11
CA CYS A 289 3.87 -7.90 -12.08
C CYS A 289 4.36 -8.23 -13.49
N VAL A 290 5.43 -7.55 -13.92
CA VAL A 290 6.10 -7.76 -15.21
C VAL A 290 7.48 -8.40 -14.97
N PRO A 291 7.78 -9.59 -15.53
CA PRO A 291 9.09 -10.24 -15.35
C PRO A 291 10.25 -9.30 -15.67
N PRO A 292 11.32 -9.22 -14.85
CA PRO A 292 12.40 -8.27 -15.04
C PRO A 292 13.09 -8.44 -16.40
N VAL A 293 13.49 -7.34 -17.03
CA VAL A 293 14.35 -7.42 -18.22
C VAL A 293 15.69 -8.01 -17.80
N THR A 294 16.03 -9.19 -18.33
CA THR A 294 17.38 -9.70 -18.23
C THR A 294 18.28 -8.82 -19.08
N VAL A 295 19.09 -7.97 -18.45
CA VAL A 295 20.17 -7.28 -19.15
C VAL A 295 21.17 -8.36 -19.57
N ALA A 296 21.23 -8.63 -20.88
CA ALA A 296 22.16 -9.59 -21.48
C ALA A 296 23.59 -9.03 -21.50
#